data_AF-A0A8S3G167-F1
#
_entry.id   AF-A0A8S3G167-F1
#
_cell.length_a   1.000
_cell.length_b   1.000
_cell.length_c   1.000
_cell.angle_alpha   90.00
_cell.angle_beta   90.00
_cell.angle_gamma   90.00
#
_symmetry.space_group_name_H-M   'P 1'
#
loop_
_entity.id
_entity.type
_entity.pdbx_description
1 polymer ?
#
loop_
_entity_poly.entity_id
_entity_poly.type
_entity_poly.pdbx_seq_one_letter_code
_entity_poly.pdbx_strand_id
1 'polypeptide(L)' 'MSTEIPVHNLQAHNEEMYTIKWSPTGPGTMNPNATLFLTRYYLAKKWDVQRD' A
#
# COMPACT_ATOMS: atom_id res chain seq x y z
N MET A 1 12.15 -4.31 -23.66
CA MET A 1 11.69 -3.05 -23.03
C MET A 1 10.60 -3.44 -22.05
N SER A 2 10.83 -3.31 -20.75
CA SER A 2 9.78 -3.56 -19.77
C SER A 2 8.73 -2.46 -19.92
N THR A 3 7.49 -2.86 -20.17
CA THR A 3 6.38 -1.92 -20.27
C THR A 3 6.03 -1.46 -18.87
N GLU A 4 6.10 -0.15 -18.62
CA GLU A 4 5.70 0.49 -17.36
C GLU A 4 4.16 0.47 -17.24
N ILE A 5 3.57 -0.72 -17.06
CA ILE A 5 2.13 -0.91 -16.85
C ILE A 5 1.89 -0.98 -15.34
N PRO A 6 0.97 -0.17 -14.79
CA PRO A 6 0.68 -0.22 -13.36
C PRO A 6 0.10 -1.58 -12.97
N VAL A 7 0.68 -2.21 -11.95
CA VAL A 7 0.20 -3.49 -11.41
C VAL A 7 -1.14 -3.32 -10.69
N HIS A 8 -1.33 -2.19 -9.99
CA HIS A 8 -2.57 -1.88 -9.28
C HIS A 8 -2.99 -0.44 -9.51
N ASN A 9 -4.30 -0.22 -9.63
CA ASN A 9 -4.93 1.10 -9.66
C ASN A 9 -5.83 1.24 -8.42
N LEU A 10 -5.43 2.07 -7.45
CA LEU A 10 -6.10 2.21 -6.16
C LEU A 10 -6.96 3.48 -6.13
N GLN A 11 -8.25 3.36 -6.44
CA GLN A 11 -9.20 4.48 -6.49
C GLN A 11 -9.95 4.67 -5.18
N ALA A 12 -9.25 5.27 -4.22
CA ALA A 12 -9.67 5.34 -2.83
C ALA A 12 -10.50 6.57 -2.45
N HIS A 13 -10.17 7.70 -3.08
CA HIS A 13 -10.57 9.05 -2.69
C HIS A 13 -10.83 9.88 -3.95
N ASN A 14 -11.69 10.89 -3.82
CA ASN A 14 -12.02 11.83 -4.89
C ASN A 14 -11.23 13.15 -4.77
N GLU A 15 -10.38 13.26 -3.74
CA GLU A 15 -9.50 14.40 -3.46
C GLU A 15 -8.03 13.99 -3.60
N GLU A 16 -7.14 14.98 -3.63
CA GLU A 16 -5.69 14.75 -3.73
C GLU A 16 -5.14 13.95 -2.53
N MET A 17 -4.18 13.05 -2.81
CA MET A 17 -3.48 12.26 -1.80
C MET A 17 -2.08 12.82 -1.57
N TYR A 18 -1.80 13.28 -0.35
CA TYR A 18 -0.51 13.91 -0.04
C TYR A 18 0.51 12.98 0.63
N THR A 19 0.05 11.86 1.22
CA THR A 19 0.95 10.93 1.91
C THR A 19 0.39 9.52 1.90
N ILE A 20 1.22 8.58 1.45
CA ILE A 20 0.99 7.13 1.53
C ILE A 20 2.07 6.51 2.43
N LYS A 21 1.71 5.48 3.20
CA LYS A 21 2.65 4.72 4.04
C LYS A 21 2.31 3.23 4.03
N TRP A 22 3.35 2.42 3.90
CA TRP A 22 3.29 0.98 4.11
C TRP A 22 3.29 0.63 5.60
N SER A 23 2.60 -0.45 5.97
CA SER A 23 2.77 -1.05 7.29
C SER A 23 4.19 -1.60 7.46
N PRO A 24 4.80 -1.51 8.65
CA PRO A 24 6.15 -2.00 8.91
C PRO A 24 6.16 -3.52 9.10
N THR A 25 5.88 -4.25 8.02
CA THR A 25 5.69 -5.71 8.01
C THR A 25 6.60 -6.39 6.98
N GLY A 26 6.80 -7.70 7.13
CA GLY A 26 7.62 -8.50 6.22
C GLY A 26 9.03 -8.85 6.76
N PRO A 27 9.80 -9.64 6.01
CA PRO A 27 11.09 -10.16 6.47
C PRO A 27 12.05 -9.06 6.93
N GLY A 28 12.64 -9.22 8.12
CA GLY A 28 13.57 -8.25 8.69
C GLY A 28 12.92 -7.08 9.43
N THR A 29 11.59 -7.00 9.51
CA THR A 29 10.90 -6.07 10.42
C THR A 29 10.52 -6.74 11.74
N MET A 30 10.00 -5.95 12.69
CA MET A 30 9.43 -6.48 13.93
C MET A 30 8.17 -7.31 13.72
N ASN A 31 7.54 -7.24 12.53
CA ASN A 31 6.29 -7.93 12.22
C ASN A 31 6.42 -8.79 10.94
N PRO A 32 7.23 -9.86 10.97
CA PRO A 32 7.62 -10.59 9.75
C PRO A 32 6.47 -11.32 9.05
N ASN A 33 5.46 -11.78 9.80
CA ASN A 33 4.33 -12.55 9.28
C ASN A 33 3.02 -11.75 9.21
N ALA A 34 3.05 -10.44 9.48
CA ALA A 34 1.87 -9.61 9.41
C ALA A 34 1.57 -9.20 7.96
N THR A 35 0.29 -9.15 7.61
CA THR A 35 -0.18 -8.71 6.28
C THR A 35 0.33 -7.30 5.97
N LEU A 36 0.75 -7.09 4.72
CA LEU A 36 1.18 -5.79 4.22
C LEU A 36 -0.05 -4.94 3.87
N PHE A 37 -0.16 -3.78 4.50
CA PHE A 37 -1.20 -2.81 4.20
C PHE A 37 -0.60 -1.51 3.69
N LEU A 38 -1.27 -0.90 2.71
CA LEU A 38 -1.04 0.49 2.32
C LEU A 38 -2.08 1.39 2.99
N THR A 39 -1.62 2.48 3.59
CA THR A 39 -2.48 3.41 4.32
C THR A 39 -2.22 4.85 3.93
N ARG A 40 -3.28 5.67 3.99
CA ARG A 40 -3.20 7.13 3.90
C ARG A 40 -3.08 7.71 5.31
N TYR A 41 -2.14 8.63 5.50
CA TYR A 41 -1.76 9.14 6.82
C TYR A 41 -2.87 9.92 7.57
N TYR A 42 -3.88 10.45 6.87
CA TYR A 42 -4.84 11.43 7.43
C TYR A 42 -6.33 11.11 7.22
N LEU A 43 -6.69 10.00 6.56
CA LEU A 43 -8.04 9.42 6.58
C LEU A 43 -7.87 7.91 6.52
N ALA A 44 -8.44 7.19 7.47
CA ALA A 44 -8.23 5.76 7.64
C ALA A 44 -8.96 4.95 6.55
N LYS A 45 -8.34 4.85 5.35
CA LYS A 45 -8.65 3.82 4.36
C LYS A 45 -7.43 2.91 4.23
N LYS A 46 -7.63 1.62 4.51
CA LYS A 46 -6.59 0.58 4.47
C LYS A 46 -6.81 -0.28 3.24
N TRP A 47 -5.72 -0.59 2.56
CA TRP A 47 -5.73 -1.48 1.39
C TRP A 47 -4.89 -2.70 1.72
N ASP A 48 -5.50 -3.88 1.64
CA ASP A 48 -4.75 -5.13 1.59
C ASP A 48 -4.09 -5.22 0.21
N VAL A 49 -2.77 -5.36 0.20
CA VAL A 49 -2.00 -5.45 -1.04
C VAL A 49 -1.42 -6.85 -1.11
N GLN A 50 -2.10 -7.70 -1.88
CA GLN A 50 -1.63 -9.04 -2.17
C GLN A 50 -0.59 -8.99 -3.29
N ARG A 51 0.43 -9.85 -3.18
CA ARG A 51 1.37 -10.10 -4.28
C ARG A 51 0.86 -11.35 -4.98
N ASP A 52 0.50 -11.20 -6.25
CA ASP A 52 0.24 -12.33 -7.16
C ASP A 52 1.54 -13.06 -7.54
#